data_AF-A0AAU4B931-F1
#
_entry.id   AF-A0AAU4B931-F1
#
_cell.length_a   1.000
_cell.length_b   1.000
_cell.length_c   1.000
_cell.angle_alpha   90.00
_cell.angle_beta   90.00
_cell.angle_gamma   90.00
#
_symmetry.space_group_name_H-M   'P 1'
#
loop_
_entity.id
_entity.type
_entity.pdbx_description
1 polymer ?
#
loop_
_entity_poly.entity_id
_entity_poly.type
_entity_poly.pdbx_seq_one_letter_code
_entity_poly.pdbx_strand_id
1 'polypeptide(L)'
;MPAEPAERPAEAPAREPAGGFAEAPSGDDRAIGRLVEIAGRVLASTGVLTAILYYFGYVRERSLFAYFGVDLGTLGFTTRDYLVLSAGPVFSPLASVMVFGVGALIAHHLLVQLMRGASHRRRLLVCVLLTVAAFVLLTIGAVSLRRHADDAVSGPYLSPAALGAGTLLLEYVAEAATRYGVARGGWSEMLASTRAVRRLLLIALALIAAFWATANSAQQHGINAARAIELSLPTSPQAVVYARERLHITGPGVGVVRLGGGPDAAFGYRYNGLRTLTHAGGRWFLLPVGWTRHNGATVILLPDSTKDVRVDLAP
;
A
#
# COMPACT_ATOMS: atom_id res chain seq x y z
N MET A 1 13.26 -42.62 82.83
CA MET A 1 12.23 -43.23 81.97
C MET A 1 10.87 -42.86 82.56
N PRO A 2 9.86 -42.33 81.84
CA PRO A 2 9.76 -41.32 80.76
C PRO A 2 8.98 -40.04 81.25
N ALA A 3 9.19 -38.84 80.65
CA ALA A 3 8.30 -38.05 79.75
C ALA A 3 6.93 -37.64 80.36
N GLU A 4 6.40 -36.41 80.33
CA GLU A 4 6.30 -35.37 79.28
C GLU A 4 5.78 -34.02 79.92
N PRO A 5 5.41 -32.92 79.21
CA PRO A 5 5.82 -31.54 79.50
C PRO A 5 4.68 -30.62 80.00
N ALA A 6 4.99 -29.38 80.40
CA ALA A 6 3.97 -28.35 80.68
C ALA A 6 4.31 -27.03 79.97
N GLU A 7 3.25 -26.45 79.40
CA GLU A 7 3.19 -25.46 78.33
C GLU A 7 3.72 -24.06 78.70
N ARG A 8 4.29 -23.38 77.70
CA ARG A 8 4.49 -21.92 77.70
C ARG A 8 3.26 -21.24 77.09
N PRO A 9 2.74 -20.12 77.62
CA PRO A 9 1.54 -19.47 77.09
C PRO A 9 1.79 -18.83 75.72
N ALA A 10 0.82 -19.00 74.82
CA ALA A 10 0.80 -18.42 73.48
C ALA A 10 0.65 -16.88 73.54
N GLU A 11 1.59 -16.21 72.88
CA GLU A 11 1.61 -14.78 72.61
C GLU A 11 0.55 -14.45 71.53
N ALA A 12 -0.42 -13.60 71.89
CA ALA A 12 -1.46 -13.14 70.97
C ALA A 12 -0.88 -12.06 70.03
N PRO A 13 -1.01 -12.19 68.69
CA PRO A 13 -0.66 -11.09 67.81
C PRO A 13 -1.75 -10.01 67.83
N ALA A 14 -1.29 -8.77 67.93
CA ALA A 14 -2.05 -7.54 67.97
C ALA A 14 -2.99 -7.37 66.76
N ARG A 15 -4.19 -6.84 67.01
CA ARG A 15 -5.08 -6.31 65.97
C ARG A 15 -4.42 -5.10 65.31
N GLU A 16 -4.05 -5.21 64.04
CA GLU A 16 -3.78 -4.06 63.18
C GLU A 16 -5.10 -3.31 62.91
N PRO A 17 -5.11 -1.96 62.98
CA PRO A 17 -6.28 -1.19 62.59
C PRO A 17 -6.46 -1.19 61.07
N ALA A 18 -7.67 -1.57 60.64
CA ALA A 18 -8.17 -1.37 59.29
C ALA A 18 -8.04 0.11 58.88
N GLY A 19 -7.23 0.37 57.85
CA GLY A 19 -6.99 1.71 57.35
C GLY A 19 -6.35 1.74 55.96
N GLY A 20 -6.61 0.73 55.14
CA GLY A 20 -6.32 0.81 53.71
C GLY A 20 -7.42 1.62 53.04
N PHE A 21 -7.25 2.95 52.98
CA PHE A 21 -7.88 3.73 51.92
C PHE A 21 -7.28 3.21 50.62
N ALA A 22 -7.91 2.19 50.03
CA ALA A 22 -7.85 1.98 48.60
C ALA A 22 -8.53 3.21 48.00
N GLU A 23 -7.74 4.28 47.84
CA GLU A 23 -8.11 5.49 47.14
C GLU A 23 -8.53 5.03 45.74
N ALA A 24 -9.84 4.92 45.54
CA ALA A 24 -10.38 4.61 44.23
C ALA A 24 -9.83 5.68 43.29
N PRO A 25 -9.13 5.32 42.20
CA PRO A 25 -8.49 6.30 41.34
C PRO A 25 -9.52 7.35 40.98
N SER A 26 -9.18 8.60 41.29
CA SER A 26 -10.05 9.76 41.17
C SER A 26 -10.67 9.78 39.76
N GLY A 27 -11.91 10.25 39.63
CA GLY A 27 -12.64 10.21 38.35
C GLY A 27 -11.84 10.83 37.18
N ASP A 28 -10.96 11.78 37.49
CA ASP A 28 -10.04 12.42 36.57
C ASP A 28 -8.95 11.48 36.04
N ASP A 29 -8.33 10.63 36.87
CA ASP A 29 -7.32 9.67 36.40
C ASP A 29 -7.91 8.63 35.44
N ARG A 30 -9.16 8.22 35.68
CA ARG A 30 -9.90 7.34 34.77
C ARG A 30 -10.33 8.06 33.49
N ALA A 31 -10.67 9.34 33.57
CA ALA A 31 -11.04 10.14 32.39
C ALA A 31 -9.82 10.45 31.52
N ILE A 32 -8.69 10.82 32.13
CA ILE A 32 -7.40 11.03 31.49
C ILE A 32 -6.90 9.73 30.88
N GLY A 33 -6.96 8.60 31.61
CA GLY A 33 -6.61 7.28 31.08
C GLY A 33 -7.45 6.89 29.86
N ARG A 34 -8.76 7.18 29.89
CA ARG A 34 -9.67 6.92 28.75
C ARG A 34 -9.40 7.85 27.56
N LEU A 35 -9.09 9.11 27.82
CA LEU A 35 -8.69 10.09 26.79
C LEU A 35 -7.35 9.73 26.16
N VAL A 36 -6.37 9.27 26.95
CA VAL A 36 -5.07 8.79 26.47
C VAL A 36 -5.23 7.48 25.69
N GLU A 37 -6.12 6.57 26.10
CA GLU A 37 -6.40 5.33 25.35
C GLU A 37 -7.11 5.61 24.02
N ILE A 38 -8.11 6.51 24.02
CA ILE A 38 -8.81 6.94 22.80
C ILE A 38 -7.86 7.70 21.89
N ALA A 39 -7.09 8.66 22.43
CA ALA A 39 -6.08 9.40 21.67
C ALA A 39 -5.02 8.44 21.12
N GLY A 40 -4.55 7.47 21.92
CA GLY A 40 -3.60 6.44 21.48
C GLY A 40 -4.16 5.57 20.36
N ARG A 41 -5.42 5.12 20.43
CA ARG A 41 -6.07 4.35 19.35
C ARG A 41 -6.27 5.18 18.09
N VAL A 42 -6.68 6.44 18.23
CA VAL A 42 -6.88 7.35 17.10
C VAL A 42 -5.53 7.74 16.47
N LEU A 43 -4.55 8.16 17.26
CA LEU A 43 -3.19 8.50 16.80
C LEU A 43 -2.46 7.30 16.19
N ALA A 44 -2.61 6.10 16.77
CA ALA A 44 -2.09 4.87 16.16
C ALA A 44 -2.77 4.60 14.81
N SER A 45 -4.10 4.75 14.71
CA SER A 45 -4.82 4.55 13.45
C SER A 45 -4.45 5.59 12.39
N THR A 46 -4.31 6.86 12.77
CA THR A 46 -3.95 7.96 11.87
C THR A 46 -2.51 7.85 11.44
N GLY A 47 -1.58 7.52 12.34
CA GLY A 47 -0.17 7.30 12.03
C GLY A 47 0.03 6.13 11.09
N VAL A 48 -0.64 5.00 11.34
CA VAL A 48 -0.61 3.82 10.45
C VAL A 48 -1.22 4.16 9.09
N LEU A 49 -2.37 4.83 9.06
CA LEU A 49 -2.99 5.26 7.80
C LEU A 49 -2.06 6.19 7.03
N THR A 50 -1.46 7.17 7.71
CA THR A 50 -0.50 8.11 7.14
C THR A 50 0.72 7.38 6.55
N ALA A 51 1.27 6.41 7.27
CA ALA A 51 2.40 5.60 6.79
C ALA A 51 2.03 4.75 5.57
N ILE A 52 0.82 4.18 5.54
CA ILE A 52 0.31 3.41 4.40
C ILE A 52 0.14 4.30 3.16
N LEU A 53 -0.48 5.48 3.34
CA LEU A 53 -0.66 6.45 2.27
C LEU A 53 0.68 6.94 1.71
N TYR A 54 1.62 7.24 2.61
CA TYR A 54 3.00 7.58 2.25
C TYR A 54 3.66 6.47 1.42
N TYR A 55 3.55 5.21 1.87
CA TYR A 55 4.13 4.07 1.17
C TYR A 55 3.58 3.92 -0.25
N PHE A 56 2.26 4.05 -0.45
CA PHE A 56 1.66 3.94 -1.78
C PHE A 56 2.02 5.13 -2.68
N GLY A 57 2.11 6.34 -2.14
CA GLY A 57 2.65 7.50 -2.85
C GLY A 57 4.08 7.25 -3.33
N TYR A 58 4.94 6.75 -2.45
CA TYR A 58 6.33 6.39 -2.75
C TYR A 58 6.42 5.31 -3.85
N VAL A 59 5.65 4.23 -3.78
CA VAL A 59 5.65 3.15 -4.79
C VAL A 59 5.23 3.68 -6.17
N ARG A 60 4.22 4.56 -6.22
CA ARG A 60 3.77 5.18 -7.47
C ARG A 60 4.88 6.04 -8.09
N GLU A 61 5.45 6.96 -7.33
CA GLU A 61 6.53 7.85 -7.81
C GLU A 61 7.78 7.06 -8.21
N ARG A 62 8.12 6.01 -7.44
CA ARG A 62 9.26 5.15 -7.76
C ARG A 62 9.08 4.49 -9.12
N SER A 63 7.87 4.02 -9.38
CA SER A 63 7.53 3.36 -10.64
C SER A 63 7.50 4.34 -11.80
N LEU A 64 7.08 5.59 -11.56
CA LEU A 64 7.10 6.67 -12.55
C LEU A 64 8.54 7.03 -12.93
N PHE A 65 9.40 7.37 -11.97
CA PHE A 65 10.77 7.80 -12.27
C PHE A 65 11.67 6.66 -12.75
N ALA A 66 11.46 5.43 -12.25
CA ALA A 66 12.16 4.25 -12.75
C ALA A 66 11.85 3.99 -14.23
N TYR A 67 10.67 4.40 -14.73
CA TYR A 67 10.35 4.32 -16.16
C TYR A 67 11.33 5.13 -17.03
N PHE A 68 11.77 6.27 -16.52
CA PHE A 68 12.75 7.15 -17.18
C PHE A 68 14.20 6.84 -16.79
N GLY A 69 14.44 5.80 -15.98
CA GLY A 69 15.76 5.45 -15.47
C GLY A 69 16.31 6.38 -14.39
N VAL A 70 15.45 7.21 -13.77
CA VAL A 70 15.83 8.10 -12.67
C VAL A 70 15.55 7.42 -11.35
N ASP A 71 16.57 7.33 -10.48
CA ASP A 71 16.38 6.85 -9.12
C ASP A 71 15.81 7.99 -8.24
N LEU A 72 14.70 7.73 -7.55
CA LEU A 72 14.11 8.65 -6.58
C LEU A 72 15.11 9.15 -5.53
N GLY A 73 16.09 8.33 -5.16
CA GLY A 73 17.15 8.74 -4.23
C GLY A 73 17.97 9.93 -4.72
N THR A 74 18.02 10.16 -6.04
CA THR A 74 18.74 11.29 -6.65
C THR A 74 17.92 12.57 -6.74
N LEU A 75 16.60 12.52 -6.54
CA LEU A 75 15.69 13.67 -6.70
C LEU A 75 15.60 14.56 -5.45
N GLY A 76 16.08 14.10 -4.30
CA GLY A 76 16.14 14.90 -3.06
C GLY A 76 14.77 15.23 -2.45
N PHE A 77 13.71 14.49 -2.79
CA PHE A 77 12.37 14.72 -2.24
C PHE A 77 12.35 14.58 -0.71
N THR A 78 11.77 15.57 -0.04
CA THR A 78 11.59 15.55 1.42
C THR A 78 10.41 14.68 1.83
N THR A 79 10.44 14.14 3.05
CA THR A 79 9.41 13.25 3.63
C THR A 79 7.98 13.83 3.58
N ARG A 80 7.81 15.15 3.40
CA ARG A 80 6.52 15.84 3.25
C ARG A 80 5.90 15.74 1.86
N ASP A 81 6.69 15.61 0.80
CA ASP A 81 6.18 15.63 -0.59
C ASP A 81 5.39 14.36 -0.93
N TYR A 82 5.70 13.25 -0.25
CA TYR A 82 5.02 11.97 -0.40
C TYR A 82 3.59 11.94 0.17
N LEU A 83 3.24 12.84 1.11
CA LEU A 83 1.92 12.84 1.75
C LEU A 83 0.83 13.46 0.85
N VAL A 84 1.17 14.52 0.13
CA VAL A 84 0.22 15.32 -0.65
C VAL A 84 -0.18 14.64 -1.97
N LEU A 85 0.66 13.77 -2.52
CA LEU A 85 0.37 13.03 -3.77
C LEU A 85 -0.42 11.71 -3.57
N SER A 86 -0.77 11.36 -2.32
CA SER A 86 -1.36 10.07 -1.96
C SER A 86 -2.89 9.96 -2.18
N ALA A 87 -3.59 11.05 -2.51
CA ALA A 87 -5.05 11.05 -2.61
C ALA A 87 -5.61 10.31 -3.84
N GLY A 88 -4.90 10.37 -4.98
CA GLY A 88 -5.33 9.72 -6.24
C GLY A 88 -5.27 8.18 -6.24
N PRO A 89 -4.18 7.55 -5.75
CA PRO A 89 -4.01 6.09 -5.79
C PRO A 89 -4.95 5.30 -4.88
N VAL A 90 -5.61 5.92 -3.90
CA VAL A 90 -6.45 5.24 -2.89
C VAL A 90 -7.90 5.09 -3.36
N PHE A 91 -8.37 5.99 -4.22
CA PHE A 91 -9.76 5.97 -4.66
C PHE A 91 -10.09 4.70 -5.47
N SER A 92 -9.22 4.30 -6.39
CA SER A 92 -9.37 3.09 -7.21
C SER A 92 -9.48 1.79 -6.37
N PRO A 93 -8.57 1.49 -5.42
CA PRO A 93 -8.70 0.31 -4.56
C PRO A 93 -9.92 0.41 -3.63
N LEU A 94 -10.24 1.59 -3.09
CA LEU A 94 -11.42 1.76 -2.24
C LEU A 94 -12.73 1.51 -3.01
N ALA A 95 -12.85 2.05 -4.22
CA ALA A 95 -13.97 1.82 -5.11
C ALA A 95 -14.09 0.34 -5.51
N SER A 96 -12.97 -0.31 -5.80
CA SER A 96 -12.93 -1.75 -6.08
C SER A 96 -13.46 -2.56 -4.90
N VAL A 97 -12.98 -2.30 -3.68
CA VAL A 97 -13.46 -2.94 -2.45
C VAL A 97 -14.96 -2.74 -2.27
N MET A 98 -15.47 -1.53 -2.54
CA MET A 98 -16.91 -1.25 -2.42
C MET A 98 -17.73 -2.06 -3.44
N VAL A 99 -17.33 -2.08 -4.71
CA VAL A 99 -18.01 -2.84 -5.77
C VAL A 99 -18.00 -4.35 -5.46
N PHE A 100 -16.85 -4.90 -5.08
CA PHE A 100 -16.75 -6.31 -4.69
C PHE A 100 -17.56 -6.61 -3.43
N GLY A 101 -17.59 -5.70 -2.45
CA GLY A 101 -18.41 -5.81 -1.25
C GLY A 101 -19.90 -5.91 -1.57
N VAL A 102 -20.40 -5.07 -2.46
CA VAL A 102 -21.80 -5.13 -2.93
C VAL A 102 -22.09 -6.46 -3.65
N GLY A 103 -21.20 -6.89 -4.54
CA GLY A 103 -21.33 -8.18 -5.23
C GLY A 103 -21.35 -9.37 -4.26
N ALA A 104 -20.49 -9.34 -3.24
CA ALA A 104 -20.43 -10.37 -2.20
C ALA A 104 -21.70 -10.40 -1.34
N LEU A 105 -22.29 -9.25 -1.01
CA LEU A 105 -23.57 -9.18 -0.30
C LEU A 105 -24.71 -9.78 -1.13
N ILE A 106 -24.80 -9.44 -2.42
CA ILE A 106 -25.80 -10.00 -3.32
C ILE A 106 -25.63 -11.52 -3.45
N ALA A 107 -24.40 -11.99 -3.66
CA ALA A 107 -24.09 -13.41 -3.73
C ALA A 107 -24.46 -14.14 -2.43
N HIS A 108 -24.19 -13.53 -1.27
CA HIS A 108 -24.60 -14.06 0.03
C HIS A 108 -26.12 -14.21 0.13
N HIS A 109 -26.88 -13.17 -0.21
CA HIS A 109 -28.34 -13.20 -0.18
C HIS A 109 -28.90 -14.28 -1.11
N LEU A 110 -28.39 -14.38 -2.34
CA LEU A 110 -28.79 -15.40 -3.31
C LEU A 110 -28.49 -16.81 -2.78
N LEU A 111 -27.30 -17.00 -2.20
CA LEU A 111 -26.87 -18.30 -1.67
C LEU A 111 -27.71 -18.72 -0.46
N VAL A 112 -28.00 -17.80 0.47
CA VAL A 112 -28.89 -18.05 1.61
C VAL A 112 -30.28 -18.44 1.11
N GLN A 113 -30.80 -17.75 0.10
CA GLN A 113 -32.09 -18.05 -0.49
C GLN A 113 -32.11 -19.44 -1.15
N LEU A 114 -31.07 -19.80 -1.90
CA LEU A 114 -30.90 -21.14 -2.48
C LEU A 114 -30.79 -22.24 -1.40
N MET A 115 -30.05 -21.97 -0.32
CA MET A 115 -29.78 -22.95 0.73
C MET A 115 -31.00 -23.23 1.61
N ARG A 116 -31.87 -22.23 1.85
CA ARG A 116 -33.10 -22.38 2.66
C ARG A 116 -34.02 -23.48 2.10
N GLY A 117 -34.14 -23.60 0.78
CA GLY A 117 -34.96 -24.62 0.11
C GLY A 117 -34.22 -25.91 -0.31
N ALA A 118 -32.90 -25.99 -0.12
CA ALA A 118 -32.08 -27.08 -0.66
C ALA A 118 -32.02 -28.33 0.24
N SER A 119 -31.93 -29.51 -0.38
CA SER A 119 -31.68 -30.79 0.30
C SER A 119 -30.24 -30.89 0.85
N HIS A 120 -30.03 -31.76 1.85
CA HIS A 120 -28.72 -31.94 2.51
C HIS A 120 -27.58 -32.24 1.52
N ARG A 121 -27.83 -33.08 0.49
CA ARG A 121 -26.84 -33.40 -0.55
C ARG A 121 -26.45 -32.16 -1.37
N ARG A 122 -27.41 -31.31 -1.75
CA ARG A 122 -27.13 -30.07 -2.49
C ARG A 122 -26.36 -29.07 -1.63
N ARG A 123 -26.71 -28.93 -0.34
CA ARG A 123 -25.95 -28.09 0.60
C ARG A 123 -24.50 -28.54 0.73
N LEU A 124 -24.26 -29.86 0.83
CA LEU A 124 -22.93 -30.42 0.92
C LEU A 124 -22.12 -30.21 -0.37
N LEU A 125 -22.73 -30.42 -1.54
CA LEU A 125 -22.09 -30.18 -2.84
C LEU A 125 -21.70 -28.70 -3.02
N VAL A 126 -22.57 -27.77 -2.64
CA VAL A 126 -22.28 -26.33 -2.68
C VAL A 126 -21.13 -25.97 -1.74
N CYS A 127 -21.11 -26.48 -0.49
CA CYS A 127 -19.98 -26.27 0.42
C CYS A 127 -18.66 -26.82 -0.14
N VAL A 128 -18.67 -28.02 -0.72
CA VAL A 128 -17.46 -28.63 -1.32
C VAL A 128 -16.95 -27.80 -2.50
N LEU A 129 -17.84 -27.39 -3.41
CA LEU A 129 -17.48 -26.56 -4.56
C LEU A 129 -16.87 -25.22 -4.13
N LEU A 130 -17.45 -24.56 -3.13
CA LEU A 130 -16.93 -23.29 -2.61
C LEU A 130 -15.58 -23.47 -1.91
N THR A 131 -15.38 -24.57 -1.17
CA THR A 131 -14.07 -24.89 -0.57
C THR A 131 -13.00 -25.13 -1.63
N VAL A 132 -13.32 -25.90 -2.67
CA VAL A 132 -12.40 -26.16 -3.80
C VAL A 132 -12.07 -24.84 -4.50
N ALA A 133 -13.06 -24.01 -4.79
CA ALA A 133 -12.84 -22.69 -5.37
C ALA A 133 -11.95 -21.80 -4.49
N ALA A 134 -12.17 -21.78 -3.17
CA ALA A 134 -11.33 -21.04 -2.23
C ALA A 134 -9.87 -21.52 -2.25
N PHE A 135 -9.65 -22.84 -2.28
CA PHE A 135 -8.31 -23.42 -2.32
C PHE A 135 -7.59 -23.14 -3.65
N VAL A 136 -8.32 -23.17 -4.77
CA VAL A 136 -7.78 -22.79 -6.09
C VAL A 136 -7.37 -21.31 -6.09
N LEU A 137 -8.21 -20.42 -5.55
CA LEU A 137 -7.88 -18.99 -5.46
C LEU A 137 -6.66 -18.73 -4.57
N LEU A 138 -6.56 -19.41 -3.43
CA LEU A 138 -5.39 -19.31 -2.56
C LEU A 138 -4.11 -19.83 -3.23
N THR A 139 -4.18 -20.95 -3.95
CA THR A 139 -2.99 -21.49 -4.65
C THR A 139 -2.54 -20.59 -5.79
N ILE A 140 -3.46 -19.99 -6.55
CA ILE A 140 -3.14 -18.98 -7.57
C ILE A 140 -2.41 -17.79 -6.94
N GLY A 141 -2.95 -17.22 -5.86
CA GLY A 141 -2.29 -16.10 -5.19
C GLY A 141 -0.94 -16.48 -4.57
N ALA A 142 -0.82 -17.64 -3.91
CA ALA A 142 0.42 -18.11 -3.30
C ALA A 142 1.52 -18.47 -4.32
N VAL A 143 1.15 -19.03 -5.48
CA VAL A 143 2.10 -19.27 -6.59
C VAL A 143 2.58 -17.94 -7.17
N SER A 144 1.70 -16.95 -7.25
CA SER A 144 2.08 -15.63 -7.74
C SER A 144 2.97 -14.84 -6.78
N LEU A 145 3.01 -15.12 -5.47
CA LEU A 145 4.02 -14.54 -4.57
C LEU A 145 5.43 -15.02 -4.93
N ARG A 146 5.55 -16.22 -5.50
CA ARG A 146 6.84 -16.87 -5.79
C ARG A 146 7.35 -16.57 -7.19
N ARG A 147 6.50 -16.07 -8.09
CA ARG A 147 6.89 -15.67 -9.45
C ARG A 147 7.07 -14.16 -9.51
N HIS A 148 8.15 -13.71 -10.13
CA HIS A 148 8.35 -12.29 -10.40
C HIS A 148 7.19 -11.78 -11.28
N ALA A 149 6.81 -10.51 -11.09
CA ALA A 149 5.58 -9.91 -11.62
C ALA A 149 5.38 -10.03 -13.15
N ASP A 150 6.44 -10.31 -13.90
CA ASP A 150 6.43 -10.41 -15.36
C ASP A 150 5.91 -11.77 -15.89
N ASP A 151 5.95 -12.85 -15.08
CA ASP A 151 5.57 -14.23 -15.50
C ASP A 151 4.27 -14.74 -14.83
N ALA A 152 3.51 -13.86 -14.19
CA ALA A 152 2.26 -14.25 -13.54
C ALA A 152 1.17 -14.49 -14.60
N VAL A 153 0.73 -15.75 -14.75
CA VAL A 153 -0.34 -16.23 -15.65
C VAL A 153 -1.66 -15.44 -15.55
N SER A 154 -1.84 -14.62 -14.51
CA SER A 154 -3.08 -13.92 -14.19
C SER A 154 -2.92 -12.39 -14.11
N GLY A 155 -1.74 -11.85 -14.42
CA GLY A 155 -1.49 -10.41 -14.34
C GLY A 155 -1.52 -9.83 -12.90
N PRO A 156 -1.14 -8.55 -12.73
CA PRO A 156 -0.77 -8.01 -11.42
C PRO A 156 -1.91 -7.88 -10.40
N TYR A 157 -3.16 -7.89 -10.87
CA TYR A 157 -4.35 -7.65 -10.04
C TYR A 157 -5.06 -8.93 -9.59
N LEU A 158 -5.02 -10.00 -10.39
CA LEU A 158 -5.75 -11.23 -10.07
C LEU A 158 -5.13 -11.98 -8.91
N SER A 159 -3.81 -11.92 -8.75
CA SER A 159 -3.12 -12.70 -7.72
C SER A 159 -3.40 -12.26 -6.28
N PRO A 160 -3.32 -10.96 -5.94
CA PRO A 160 -3.67 -10.50 -4.59
C PRO A 160 -5.18 -10.64 -4.32
N ALA A 161 -6.01 -10.35 -5.33
CA ALA A 161 -7.45 -10.49 -5.24
C ALA A 161 -7.89 -11.95 -5.01
N ALA A 162 -7.25 -12.91 -5.69
CA ALA A 162 -7.51 -14.34 -5.48
C ALA A 162 -7.13 -14.77 -4.05
N LEU A 163 -6.01 -14.30 -3.52
CA LEU A 163 -5.61 -14.57 -2.14
C LEU A 163 -6.65 -14.05 -1.14
N GLY A 164 -7.07 -12.79 -1.26
CA GLY A 164 -8.09 -12.20 -0.39
C GLY A 164 -9.47 -12.84 -0.55
N ALA A 165 -9.89 -13.15 -1.77
CA ALA A 165 -11.15 -13.80 -2.04
C ALA A 165 -11.17 -15.24 -1.48
N GLY A 166 -10.07 -15.99 -1.63
CA GLY A 166 -9.93 -17.34 -1.11
C GLY A 166 -10.04 -17.40 0.43
N THR A 167 -9.41 -16.46 1.15
CA THR A 167 -9.50 -16.41 2.62
C THR A 167 -10.91 -16.10 3.12
N LEU A 168 -11.55 -15.09 2.53
CA LEU A 168 -12.92 -14.71 2.89
C LEU A 168 -13.90 -15.84 2.58
N LEU A 169 -13.72 -16.52 1.43
CA LEU A 169 -14.55 -17.65 1.05
C LEU A 169 -14.39 -18.84 2.00
N LEU A 170 -13.18 -19.11 2.49
CA LEU A 170 -12.92 -20.16 3.50
C LEU A 170 -13.60 -19.89 4.84
N GLU A 171 -13.57 -18.65 5.35
CA GLU A 171 -14.33 -18.28 6.56
C GLU A 171 -15.82 -18.46 6.33
N TYR A 172 -16.30 -17.95 5.20
CA TYR A 172 -17.70 -18.00 4.83
C TYR A 172 -18.22 -19.44 4.72
N VAL A 173 -17.46 -20.35 4.10
CA VAL A 173 -17.83 -21.76 3.99
C VAL A 173 -17.82 -22.47 5.33
N ALA A 174 -16.85 -22.18 6.22
CA ALA A 174 -16.82 -22.75 7.56
C ALA A 174 -18.03 -22.30 8.41
N GLU A 175 -18.43 -21.04 8.30
CA GLU A 175 -19.64 -20.53 8.94
C GLU A 175 -20.91 -21.12 8.34
N ALA A 176 -21.00 -21.23 7.02
CA ALA A 176 -22.15 -21.86 6.37
C ALA A 176 -22.25 -23.35 6.74
N ALA A 177 -21.15 -24.08 6.76
CA ALA A 177 -21.13 -25.51 7.09
C ALA A 177 -21.60 -25.79 8.53
N THR A 178 -21.25 -24.91 9.48
CA THR A 178 -21.71 -25.00 10.87
C THR A 178 -23.17 -24.54 11.03
N ARG A 179 -23.57 -23.41 10.43
CA ARG A 179 -24.95 -22.89 10.53
C ARG A 179 -26.00 -23.80 9.88
N TYR A 180 -25.67 -24.46 8.78
CA TYR A 180 -26.59 -25.33 8.04
C TYR A 180 -26.48 -26.82 8.39
N GLY A 181 -25.70 -27.16 9.43
CA GLY A 181 -25.59 -28.52 9.97
C GLY A 181 -24.88 -29.51 9.05
N VAL A 182 -24.04 -29.02 8.14
CA VAL A 182 -23.20 -29.83 7.22
C VAL A 182 -22.00 -30.39 7.96
N ALA A 183 -21.37 -29.59 8.83
CA ALA A 183 -20.35 -30.05 9.76
C ALA A 183 -21.03 -30.57 11.04
N ARG A 184 -20.93 -31.88 11.31
CA ARG A 184 -21.47 -32.53 12.52
C ARG A 184 -20.37 -33.22 13.34
N GLY A 185 -20.61 -33.40 14.63
CA GLY A 185 -19.74 -34.15 15.54
C GLY A 185 -18.41 -33.43 15.83
N GLY A 186 -17.31 -34.18 15.91
CA GLY A 186 -15.99 -33.64 16.26
C GLY A 186 -15.49 -32.53 15.32
N TRP A 187 -15.95 -32.48 14.06
CA TRP A 187 -15.62 -31.41 13.12
C TRP A 187 -16.19 -30.05 13.54
N SER A 188 -17.41 -30.00 14.09
CA SER A 188 -18.00 -28.73 14.56
C SER A 188 -17.33 -28.22 15.83
N GLU A 189 -16.92 -29.12 16.72
CA GLU A 189 -16.17 -28.77 17.94
C GLU A 189 -14.76 -28.27 17.61
N MET A 190 -14.06 -28.93 16.69
CA MET A 190 -12.73 -28.49 16.25
C MET A 190 -12.77 -27.12 15.55
N LEU A 191 -13.78 -26.88 14.70
CA LEU A 191 -14.01 -25.58 14.05
C LEU A 191 -14.41 -24.48 15.04
N ALA A 192 -15.11 -24.83 16.13
CA ALA A 192 -15.45 -23.88 17.19
C ALA A 192 -14.25 -23.54 18.06
N SER A 193 -13.46 -24.54 18.46
CA SER A 193 -12.25 -24.38 19.28
C SER A 193 -11.19 -23.53 18.58
N THR A 194 -10.95 -23.78 17.29
CA THR A 194 -9.96 -23.03 16.50
C THR A 194 -10.50 -21.71 15.92
N ARG A 195 -11.75 -21.35 16.18
CA ARG A 195 -12.44 -20.22 15.52
C ARG A 195 -11.70 -18.90 15.68
N ALA A 196 -11.23 -18.59 16.89
CA ALA A 196 -10.56 -17.32 17.17
C ALA A 196 -9.23 -17.22 16.40
N VAL A 197 -8.39 -18.25 16.48
CA VAL A 197 -7.09 -18.31 15.79
C VAL A 197 -7.27 -18.32 14.27
N ARG A 198 -8.21 -19.11 13.76
CA ARG A 198 -8.53 -19.20 12.32
C ARG A 198 -8.98 -17.84 11.77
N ARG A 199 -9.90 -17.16 12.46
CA ARG A 199 -10.35 -15.81 12.08
C ARG A 199 -9.22 -14.80 12.12
N LEU A 200 -8.38 -14.84 13.16
CA LEU A 200 -7.22 -13.95 13.25
C LEU A 200 -6.27 -14.14 12.06
N LEU A 201 -5.93 -15.39 11.71
CA LEU A 201 -5.08 -15.70 10.56
C LEU A 201 -5.71 -15.28 9.22
N LEU A 202 -7.02 -15.49 9.05
CA LEU A 202 -7.72 -15.10 7.82
C LEU A 202 -7.84 -13.58 7.69
N ILE A 203 -8.08 -12.86 8.78
CA ILE A 203 -8.06 -11.38 8.81
C ILE A 203 -6.67 -10.87 8.46
N ALA A 204 -5.61 -11.43 9.08
CA ALA A 204 -4.24 -11.04 8.78
C ALA A 204 -3.90 -11.28 7.30
N LEU A 205 -4.27 -12.44 6.75
CA LEU A 205 -4.02 -12.77 5.34
C LEU A 205 -4.85 -11.90 4.38
N ALA A 206 -6.09 -11.56 4.74
CA ALA A 206 -6.91 -10.62 3.98
C ALA A 206 -6.30 -9.21 3.97
N LEU A 207 -5.78 -8.73 5.11
CA LEU A 207 -5.08 -7.45 5.20
C LEU A 207 -3.79 -7.44 4.35
N ILE A 208 -3.02 -8.52 4.40
CA ILE A 208 -1.82 -8.69 3.56
C ILE A 208 -2.19 -8.66 2.08
N ALA A 209 -3.24 -9.39 1.69
CA ALA A 209 -3.73 -9.42 0.30
C ALA A 209 -4.22 -8.03 -0.16
N ALA A 210 -4.96 -7.31 0.68
CA ALA A 210 -5.44 -5.96 0.38
C ALA A 210 -4.29 -4.96 0.25
N PHE A 211 -3.30 -5.04 1.14
CA PHE A 211 -2.08 -4.24 1.06
C PHE A 211 -1.32 -4.51 -0.25
N TRP A 212 -1.14 -5.78 -0.60
CA TRP A 212 -0.46 -6.20 -1.82
C TRP A 212 -1.18 -5.76 -3.09
N ALA A 213 -2.52 -5.92 -3.14
CA ALA A 213 -3.35 -5.44 -4.25
C ALA A 213 -3.17 -3.94 -4.47
N THR A 214 -3.16 -3.18 -3.38
CA THR A 214 -3.03 -1.72 -3.42
C THR A 214 -1.65 -1.29 -3.86
N ALA A 215 -0.59 -1.97 -3.38
CA ALA A 215 0.78 -1.71 -3.82
C ALA A 215 0.96 -1.95 -5.33
N ASN A 216 0.44 -3.05 -5.87
CA ASN A 216 0.47 -3.34 -7.31
C ASN A 216 -0.30 -2.28 -8.11
N SER A 217 -1.43 -1.82 -7.59
CA SER A 217 -2.19 -0.73 -8.20
C SER A 217 -1.38 0.58 -8.23
N ALA A 218 -0.74 0.96 -7.12
CA ALA A 218 0.10 2.15 -7.06
C ALA A 218 1.25 2.08 -8.09
N GLN A 219 1.89 0.93 -8.23
CA GLN A 219 2.94 0.70 -9.23
C GLN A 219 2.42 0.89 -10.66
N GLN A 220 1.29 0.26 -11.01
CA GLN A 220 0.70 0.41 -12.33
C GLN A 220 0.29 1.85 -12.63
N HIS A 221 -0.29 2.55 -11.65
CA HIS A 221 -0.62 3.96 -11.81
C HIS A 221 0.64 4.82 -12.08
N GLY A 222 1.78 4.49 -11.47
CA GLY A 222 3.06 5.15 -11.75
C GLY A 222 3.54 4.91 -13.18
N ILE A 223 3.46 3.67 -13.66
CA ILE A 223 3.83 3.30 -15.04
C ILE A 223 2.90 3.99 -16.05
N ASN A 224 1.59 3.99 -15.80
CA ASN A 224 0.61 4.62 -16.67
C ASN A 224 0.80 6.14 -16.74
N ALA A 225 1.13 6.77 -15.60
CA ALA A 225 1.47 8.19 -15.55
C ALA A 225 2.75 8.48 -16.36
N ALA A 226 3.79 7.65 -16.24
CA ALA A 226 5.00 7.80 -17.04
C ALA A 226 4.74 7.64 -18.55
N ARG A 227 3.91 6.67 -18.94
CA ARG A 227 3.49 6.51 -20.33
C ARG A 227 2.69 7.71 -20.84
N ALA A 228 1.81 8.29 -20.02
CA ALA A 228 1.08 9.49 -20.38
C ALA A 228 2.03 10.69 -20.60
N ILE A 229 3.08 10.82 -19.80
CA ILE A 229 4.14 11.81 -20.01
C ILE A 229 4.85 11.54 -21.35
N GLU A 230 5.30 10.30 -21.61
CA GLU A 230 5.97 9.93 -22.88
C GLU A 230 5.11 10.29 -24.10
N LEU A 231 3.83 9.93 -24.07
CA LEU A 231 2.88 10.22 -25.16
C LEU A 231 2.59 11.71 -25.34
N SER A 232 2.71 12.51 -24.28
CA SER A 232 2.47 13.96 -24.31
C SER A 232 3.73 14.79 -24.58
N LEU A 233 4.92 14.17 -24.69
CA LEU A 233 6.17 14.89 -24.99
C LEU A 233 6.08 15.80 -26.22
N PRO A 234 5.49 15.38 -27.37
CA PRO A 234 5.41 16.24 -28.55
C PRO A 234 4.65 17.55 -28.29
N THR A 235 3.58 17.50 -27.50
CA THR A 235 2.68 18.62 -27.20
C THR A 235 2.98 19.32 -25.87
N SER A 236 3.96 18.85 -25.11
CA SER A 236 4.34 19.45 -23.83
C SER A 236 5.13 20.74 -24.03
N PRO A 237 5.07 21.68 -23.06
CA PRO A 237 5.88 22.90 -23.08
C PRO A 237 7.36 22.60 -23.28
N GLN A 238 8.01 23.41 -24.10
CA GLN A 238 9.42 23.27 -24.40
C GLN A 238 10.30 23.90 -23.31
N ALA A 239 11.32 23.17 -22.87
CA ALA A 239 12.43 23.74 -22.13
C ALA A 239 13.51 24.19 -23.12
N VAL A 240 13.85 25.47 -23.14
CA VAL A 240 14.94 26.02 -23.93
C VAL A 240 16.12 26.25 -23.01
N VAL A 241 17.24 25.59 -23.28
CA VAL A 241 18.44 25.71 -22.46
C VAL A 241 19.44 26.62 -23.17
N TYR A 242 19.79 27.72 -22.52
CA TYR A 242 20.89 28.59 -22.91
C TYR A 242 22.12 28.23 -22.11
N ALA A 243 23.26 28.10 -22.79
CA ALA A 243 24.52 27.77 -22.17
C ALA A 243 25.64 28.67 -22.70
N ARG A 244 26.55 29.06 -21.82
CA ARG A 244 27.77 29.79 -22.21
C ARG A 244 28.70 28.90 -23.03
N GLU A 245 28.91 27.67 -22.57
CA GLU A 245 29.73 26.66 -23.22
C GLU A 245 28.88 25.53 -23.83
N ARG A 246 29.52 24.70 -24.66
CA ARG A 246 28.85 23.58 -25.32
C ARG A 246 28.65 22.44 -24.31
N LEU A 247 27.40 22.17 -23.94
CA LEU A 247 27.02 21.11 -23.00
C LEU A 247 26.92 19.71 -23.63
N HIS A 248 27.17 19.56 -24.93
CA HIS A 248 27.11 18.29 -25.66
C HIS A 248 25.80 17.48 -25.44
N ILE A 249 24.69 18.16 -25.18
CA ILE A 249 23.38 17.51 -25.04
C ILE A 249 22.96 16.93 -26.39
N THR A 250 22.69 15.63 -26.41
CA THR A 250 22.24 14.87 -27.59
C THR A 250 20.97 14.11 -27.28
N GLY A 251 20.10 13.96 -28.27
CA GLY A 251 18.89 13.17 -28.14
C GLY A 251 17.96 13.31 -29.34
N PRO A 252 16.96 12.43 -29.46
CA PRO A 252 15.98 12.48 -30.55
C PRO A 252 15.18 13.79 -30.49
N GLY A 253 15.29 14.59 -31.55
CA GLY A 253 14.63 15.89 -31.68
C GLY A 253 15.31 17.04 -30.94
N VAL A 254 16.48 16.83 -30.34
CA VAL A 254 17.28 17.90 -29.73
C VAL A 254 18.03 18.66 -30.80
N GLY A 255 17.79 19.97 -30.89
CA GLY A 255 18.49 20.88 -31.80
C GLY A 255 19.49 21.76 -31.06
N VAL A 256 20.68 21.96 -31.61
CA VAL A 256 21.70 22.87 -31.05
C VAL A 256 21.95 24.01 -32.02
N VAL A 257 21.79 25.24 -31.54
CA VAL A 257 22.10 26.46 -32.29
C VAL A 257 23.23 27.18 -31.58
N ARG A 258 24.34 27.40 -32.30
CA ARG A 258 25.39 28.31 -31.82
C ARG A 258 24.89 29.73 -31.98
N LEU A 259 24.80 30.47 -30.89
CA LEU A 259 24.44 31.88 -30.90
C LEU A 259 25.67 32.66 -31.35
N GLY A 260 25.60 33.25 -32.54
CA GLY A 260 26.62 34.15 -33.06
C GLY A 260 26.53 35.47 -32.33
N GLY A 261 27.30 35.62 -31.25
CA GLY A 261 27.37 36.85 -30.47
C GLY A 261 28.81 37.35 -30.39
N GLY A 262 28.97 38.68 -30.40
CA GLY A 262 30.26 39.33 -30.19
C GLY A 262 30.82 39.11 -28.77
N PRO A 263 31.94 39.77 -28.42
CA PRO A 263 32.67 39.54 -27.17
C PRO A 263 31.83 39.60 -25.87
N ASP A 264 30.70 40.30 -25.88
CA ASP A 264 29.82 40.52 -24.73
C ASP A 264 28.58 39.60 -24.66
N ALA A 265 28.44 38.62 -25.55
CA ALA A 265 27.28 37.73 -25.52
C ALA A 265 27.32 36.78 -24.31
N ALA A 266 26.31 36.87 -23.44
CA ALA A 266 26.25 36.09 -22.20
C ALA A 266 26.16 34.56 -22.41
N PHE A 267 25.56 34.11 -23.52
CA PHE A 267 25.38 32.70 -23.87
C PHE A 267 25.83 32.42 -25.31
N GLY A 268 26.57 31.33 -25.50
CA GLY A 268 27.10 30.92 -26.82
C GLY A 268 26.28 29.83 -27.52
N TYR A 269 25.41 29.14 -26.79
CA TYR A 269 24.65 27.99 -27.29
C TYR A 269 23.19 28.03 -26.82
N ARG A 270 22.28 27.59 -27.69
CA ARG A 270 20.87 27.36 -27.40
C ARG A 270 20.49 25.94 -27.77
N TYR A 271 19.90 25.21 -26.83
CA TYR A 271 19.36 23.87 -27.02
C TYR A 271 17.83 23.92 -27.06
N ASN A 272 17.27 23.31 -28.11
CA ASN A 272 15.85 23.21 -28.36
C ASN A 272 15.40 21.74 -28.35
N GLY A 273 14.09 21.51 -28.30
CA GLY A 273 13.52 20.16 -28.35
C GLY A 273 13.66 19.37 -27.05
N LEU A 274 13.83 20.07 -25.94
CA LEU A 274 13.78 19.49 -24.60
C LEU A 274 12.40 19.74 -23.97
N ARG A 275 11.99 18.84 -23.07
CA ARG A 275 10.75 18.87 -22.29
C ARG A 275 11.08 18.70 -20.82
N THR A 276 10.37 19.41 -19.96
CA THR A 276 10.56 19.29 -18.52
C THR A 276 9.86 18.05 -18.00
N LEU A 277 10.61 17.12 -17.41
CA LEU A 277 10.06 15.99 -16.67
C LEU A 277 9.70 16.42 -15.24
N THR A 278 10.66 17.04 -14.54
CA THR A 278 10.45 17.62 -13.21
C THR A 278 11.57 18.61 -12.87
N HIS A 279 11.31 19.50 -11.91
CA HIS A 279 12.31 20.36 -11.29
C HIS A 279 12.32 20.09 -9.79
N ALA A 280 13.40 19.51 -9.28
CA ALA A 280 13.50 19.08 -7.89
C ALA A 280 14.95 19.22 -7.39
N GLY A 281 15.11 19.64 -6.13
CA GLY A 281 16.41 19.76 -5.49
C GLY A 281 17.41 20.66 -6.24
N GLY A 282 16.92 21.77 -6.82
CA GLY A 282 17.75 22.73 -7.58
C GLY A 282 18.33 22.16 -8.88
N ARG A 283 17.66 21.17 -9.48
CA ARG A 283 18.07 20.56 -10.75
C ARG A 283 16.86 20.37 -11.66
N TRP A 284 17.11 20.61 -12.95
CA TRP A 284 16.17 20.35 -14.03
C TRP A 284 16.39 18.94 -14.57
N PHE A 285 15.31 18.16 -14.62
CA PHE A 285 15.27 16.86 -15.29
C PHE A 285 14.56 17.06 -16.62
N LEU A 286 15.32 16.96 -17.70
CA LEU A 286 14.86 17.25 -19.05
C LEU A 286 14.86 15.98 -19.90
N LEU A 287 13.87 15.87 -20.77
CA LEU A 287 13.72 14.80 -21.75
C LEU A 287 13.80 15.37 -23.17
N PRO A 288 14.47 14.67 -24.10
CA PRO A 288 14.30 14.93 -25.53
C PRO A 288 12.83 14.81 -25.95
N VAL A 289 12.37 15.64 -26.88
CA VAL A 289 10.99 15.60 -27.40
C VAL A 289 10.62 14.25 -28.03
N GLY A 290 11.60 13.55 -28.61
CA GLY A 290 11.41 12.21 -29.17
C GLY A 290 11.83 11.09 -28.22
N TRP A 291 11.93 11.34 -26.91
CA TRP A 291 12.30 10.31 -25.95
C TRP A 291 11.27 9.19 -25.93
N THR A 292 11.74 7.94 -25.94
CA THR A 292 10.88 6.78 -25.71
C THR A 292 11.62 5.78 -24.84
N ARG A 293 10.89 4.91 -24.14
CA ARG A 293 11.53 3.91 -23.26
C ARG A 293 12.48 2.97 -23.99
N HIS A 294 12.32 2.81 -25.30
CA HIS A 294 13.00 1.79 -26.10
C HIS A 294 14.09 2.34 -27.02
N ASN A 295 14.23 3.66 -27.15
CA ASN A 295 15.19 4.27 -28.07
C ASN A 295 16.54 4.63 -27.43
N GLY A 296 16.74 4.29 -26.15
CA GLY A 296 17.99 4.53 -25.43
C GLY A 296 18.30 6.01 -25.15
N ALA A 297 17.33 6.91 -25.34
CA ALA A 297 17.51 8.31 -25.01
C ALA A 297 17.65 8.50 -23.49
N THR A 298 18.55 9.38 -23.08
CA THR A 298 18.85 9.63 -21.67
C THR A 298 18.04 10.79 -21.11
N VAL A 299 17.84 10.78 -19.79
CA VAL A 299 17.38 11.96 -19.05
C VAL A 299 18.56 12.89 -18.86
N ILE A 300 18.35 14.16 -19.17
CA ILE A 300 19.37 15.21 -19.07
C ILE A 300 19.18 15.93 -17.75
N LEU A 301 20.23 15.95 -16.93
CA LEU A 301 20.24 16.65 -15.66
C LEU A 301 21.03 17.95 -15.81
N LEU A 302 20.39 19.07 -15.48
CA LEU A 302 21.04 20.37 -15.43
C LEU A 302 20.91 20.99 -14.03
N PRO A 303 21.94 21.70 -13.55
CA PRO A 303 21.78 22.52 -12.35
C PRO A 303 20.74 23.63 -12.58
N ASP A 304 20.26 24.23 -11.51
CA ASP A 304 19.40 25.41 -11.59
C ASP A 304 20.09 26.57 -12.34
N SER A 305 19.30 27.58 -12.69
CA SER A 305 19.76 28.74 -13.44
C SER A 305 20.94 29.41 -12.73
N THR A 306 22.10 29.36 -13.39
CA THR A 306 23.37 29.94 -12.94
C THR A 306 23.83 30.99 -13.95
N LYS A 307 24.99 31.59 -13.70
CA LYS A 307 25.60 32.54 -14.65
C LYS A 307 25.97 31.89 -15.99
N ASP A 308 26.08 30.57 -16.04
CA ASP A 308 26.56 29.82 -17.21
C ASP A 308 25.45 29.04 -17.93
N VAL A 309 24.34 28.71 -17.24
CA VAL A 309 23.21 27.97 -17.79
C VAL A 309 21.89 28.61 -17.37
N ARG A 310 20.98 28.84 -18.32
CA ARG A 310 19.62 29.34 -18.07
C ARG A 310 18.60 28.45 -18.76
N VAL A 311 17.51 28.13 -18.08
CA VAL A 311 16.41 27.32 -18.63
C VAL A 311 15.16 28.20 -18.73
N ASP A 312 14.68 28.42 -19.96
CA ASP A 312 13.45 29.16 -20.24
C ASP A 312 12.34 28.16 -20.60
N LEU A 313 11.14 28.31 -20.04
CA LEU A 313 9.98 27.47 -20.37
C LEU A 313 9.11 28.20 -21.40
N ALA A 314 8.93 27.58 -22.56
CA ALA A 314 8.05 28.07 -23.62
C ALA A 314 6.79 27.18 -23.70
N PRO A 315 5.59 27.76 -23.80
CA PRO A 315 4.34 27.00 -23.94
C PRO A 315 4.30 26.19 -25.23
#